data_AF-A0AA92U9Y9-F1
#
_entry.id   AF-A0AA92U9Y9-F1
#
_cell.length_a   1.000
_cell.length_b   1.000
_cell.length_c   1.000
_cell.angle_alpha   90.00
_cell.angle_beta   90.00
_cell.angle_gamma   90.00
#
_symmetry.space_group_name_H-M   'P 1'
#
loop_
_entity.id
_entity.type
_entity.pdbx_description
1 polymer ?
#
loop_
_entity_poly.entity_id
_entity_poly.type
_entity_poly.pdbx_seq_one_letter_code
_entity_poly.pdbx_strand_id
1 'polypeptide(L)'
;MSQACPKFVPSSSQVEELIIRINKDYLSIGDIMNLFGLKNRTRFRKEYITPALAEGALEMKYPNTPRHPRQQYRMTELAKTWKEWYEKKNK
;
A
#
# COMPACT_ATOMS: atom_id res chain seq x y z
N MET A 1 -20.76 -21.14 6.13
CA MET A 1 -19.34 -20.78 6.34
C MET A 1 -19.28 -19.27 6.56
N SER A 2 -19.13 -18.82 7.80
CA SER A 2 -18.96 -17.41 8.13
C SER A 2 -17.58 -16.96 7.65
N GLN A 3 -17.50 -16.41 6.44
CA GLN A 3 -16.25 -15.80 5.97
C GLN A 3 -16.02 -14.53 6.79
N ALA A 4 -15.11 -14.62 7.75
CA ALA A 4 -14.77 -13.51 8.62
C ALA A 4 -14.28 -12.33 7.76
N CYS A 5 -14.83 -11.15 8.04
CA CYS A 5 -14.34 -9.91 7.43
C CYS A 5 -12.84 -9.79 7.70
N PRO A 6 -12.04 -9.39 6.70
CA PRO A 6 -10.62 -9.13 6.92
C PRO A 6 -10.45 -8.08 8.03
N LYS A 7 -9.46 -8.29 8.90
CA LYS A 7 -9.16 -7.42 10.05
C LYS A 7 -8.74 -6.00 9.65
N PHE A 8 -8.40 -5.82 8.38
CA PHE A 8 -7.99 -4.57 7.77
C PHE A 8 -8.94 -4.28 6.61
N VAL A 9 -9.39 -3.03 6.48
CA VAL A 9 -10.17 -2.52 5.34
C VAL A 9 -9.59 -1.15 4.99
N PRO A 10 -9.21 -0.89 3.73
CA PRO A 10 -8.68 0.40 3.32
C PRO A 10 -9.66 1.53 3.62
N SER A 11 -9.18 2.63 4.18
CA SER A 11 -10.04 3.77 4.52
C SER A 11 -10.40 4.65 3.32
N SER A 12 -9.68 4.53 2.21
CA SER A 12 -9.89 5.33 1.01
C SER A 12 -9.62 4.53 -0.27
N SER A 13 -10.19 5.00 -1.39
CA SER A 13 -9.96 4.42 -2.70
C SER A 13 -8.50 4.49 -3.13
N GLN A 14 -7.75 5.52 -2.71
CA GLN A 14 -6.32 5.61 -3.00
C GLN A 14 -5.52 4.50 -2.32
N VAL A 15 -5.83 4.17 -1.06
CA VAL A 15 -5.11 3.11 -0.35
C VAL A 15 -5.51 1.74 -0.89
N GLU A 16 -6.80 1.54 -1.18
CA GLU A 16 -7.30 0.35 -1.86
C GLU A 16 -6.58 0.11 -3.20
N GLU A 17 -6.56 1.11 -4.07
CA GLU A 17 -5.91 1.02 -5.38
C GLU A 17 -4.41 0.73 -5.25
N LEU A 18 -3.76 1.31 -4.24
CA LEU A 18 -2.37 1.06 -3.89
C LEU A 18 -2.10 -0.40 -3.54
N ILE A 19 -2.93 -1.00 -2.68
CA ILE A 19 -2.78 -2.42 -2.29
C ILE A 19 -3.03 -3.34 -3.48
N ILE A 20 -4.04 -3.05 -4.29
CA ILE A 20 -4.38 -3.86 -5.47
C ILE A 20 -3.24 -3.85 -6.49
N ARG A 21 -2.62 -2.70 -6.78
CA ARG A 21 -1.56 -2.60 -7.80
C ARG A 21 -0.17 -3.05 -7.34
N ILE A 22 0.15 -2.97 -6.06
CA ILE A 22 1.48 -3.40 -5.57
C ILE A 22 1.52 -4.93 -5.48
N ASN A 23 2.48 -5.54 -6.19
CA ASN A 23 2.68 -7.00 -6.22
C ASN A 23 4.09 -7.44 -5.79
N LYS A 24 5.00 -6.50 -5.60
CA LYS A 24 6.40 -6.75 -5.23
C LYS A 24 6.61 -6.38 -3.77
N ASP A 25 7.62 -6.98 -3.14
CA ASP A 25 7.97 -6.69 -1.75
C ASP A 25 8.35 -5.21 -1.58
N TYR A 26 9.59 -4.81 -1.89
CA TYR A 26 10.04 -3.44 -1.65
C TYR A 26 10.11 -2.62 -2.94
N LEU A 27 9.29 -1.58 -3.00
CA LEU A 27 9.26 -0.61 -4.10
C LEU A 27 9.61 0.78 -3.61
N SER A 28 10.38 1.54 -4.40
CA SER A 28 10.56 2.96 -4.13
C SER A 28 9.27 3.72 -4.45
N ILE A 29 9.11 4.94 -3.91
CA ILE A 29 7.99 5.81 -4.32
C ILE A 29 7.96 6.02 -5.84
N GLY A 30 9.12 6.08 -6.49
CA GLY A 30 9.19 6.24 -7.94
C GLY A 30 8.64 5.03 -8.67
N ASP A 31 8.99 3.82 -8.22
CA ASP A 31 8.46 2.58 -8.82
C ASP A 31 6.95 2.48 -8.65
N ILE A 32 6.44 2.81 -7.45
CA ILE A 32 4.99 2.80 -7.20
C ILE A 32 4.31 3.86 -8.08
N MET A 33 4.84 5.08 -8.15
CA MET A 33 4.28 6.12 -9.02
C MET A 33 4.25 5.69 -10.50
N ASN A 34 5.28 4.98 -10.97
CA ASN A 34 5.34 4.46 -12.33
C ASN A 34 4.22 3.44 -12.60
N LEU A 35 3.88 2.58 -11.62
CA LEU A 35 2.73 1.67 -11.72
C LEU A 35 1.39 2.41 -11.86
N PHE A 36 1.31 3.63 -11.36
CA PHE A 36 0.12 4.48 -11.38
C PHE A 36 0.11 5.48 -12.55
N GLY A 37 1.21 5.61 -13.31
CA GLY A 37 1.36 6.65 -14.33
C GLY A 37 1.34 8.08 -13.76
N LEU A 38 1.59 8.26 -12.46
CA LEU A 38 1.52 9.55 -11.79
C LEU A 38 2.88 10.23 -11.75
N LYS A 39 2.91 11.55 -11.97
CA LYS A 39 4.16 12.35 -12.01
C LYS A 39 4.39 13.22 -10.77
N ASN A 40 3.33 13.54 -10.01
CA ASN A 40 3.44 14.43 -8.86
C ASN A 40 3.77 13.66 -7.57
N ARG A 41 5.04 13.66 -7.19
CA ARG A 41 5.55 12.92 -6.02
C ARG A 41 5.00 13.41 -4.69
N THR A 42 4.86 14.73 -4.53
CA THR A 42 4.35 15.34 -3.29
C THR A 42 2.90 14.95 -3.06
N ARG A 43 2.07 15.07 -4.11
CA ARG A 43 0.67 14.66 -4.06
C ARG A 43 0.54 13.16 -3.81
N PHE A 44 1.32 12.35 -4.53
CA PHE A 44 1.31 10.90 -4.37
C PHE A 44 1.64 10.47 -2.93
N ARG A 45 2.66 11.09 -2.33
CA ARG A 45 2.99 10.80 -0.93
C ARG A 45 1.84 11.14 0.00
N LYS A 46 1.22 12.31 -0.16
CA LYS A 46 0.13 12.79 0.71
C LYS A 46 -1.14 11.94 0.59
N GLU A 47 -1.51 11.56 -0.62
CA GLU A 47 -2.81 10.92 -0.89
C GLU A 47 -2.76 9.38 -0.89
N TYR A 48 -1.59 8.78 -1.15
CA TYR A 48 -1.45 7.33 -1.24
C TYR A 48 -0.58 6.77 -0.12
N ILE A 49 0.67 7.24 -0.02
CA ILE A 49 1.66 6.63 0.90
C ILE A 49 1.40 6.96 2.36
N THR A 50 1.18 8.23 2.70
CA THR A 50 0.94 8.67 4.08
C THR A 50 -0.28 8.00 4.70
N PRO A 51 -1.47 7.98 4.07
CA PRO A 51 -2.62 7.28 4.66
C PRO A 51 -2.36 5.78 4.76
N ALA A 52 -1.80 5.13 3.72
CA ALA A 52 -1.50 3.70 3.77
C ALA A 52 -0.50 3.30 4.88
N LEU A 53 0.44 4.17 5.22
CA LEU A 53 1.32 3.97 6.38
C LEU A 53 0.56 4.17 7.70
N ALA A 54 -0.31 5.18 7.78
CA ALA A 54 -1.04 5.52 9.00
C ALA A 54 -2.02 4.41 9.42
N GLU A 55 -2.65 3.73 8.45
CA GLU A 55 -3.55 2.60 8.71
C GLU A 55 -2.85 1.23 8.73
N GLY A 56 -1.51 1.20 8.58
CA GLY A 56 -0.72 -0.02 8.66
C GLY A 56 -0.85 -0.95 7.43
N ALA A 57 -1.29 -0.42 6.29
CA ALA A 57 -1.33 -1.16 5.03
C ALA A 57 0.06 -1.32 4.41
N LEU A 58 0.90 -0.29 4.57
CA LEU A 58 2.30 -0.27 4.15
C LEU A 58 3.22 -0.19 5.36
N GLU A 59 4.45 -0.65 5.16
CA GLU A 59 5.56 -0.39 6.06
C GLU A 59 6.81 0.11 5.32
N MET A 60 7.67 0.80 6.07
CA MET A 60 8.91 1.41 5.56
C MET A 60 10.08 0.45 5.71
N LYS A 61 10.94 0.37 4.69
CA LYS A 61 12.22 -0.36 4.79
C LYS A 61 13.16 0.24 5.84
N TYR A 62 13.23 1.57 5.93
CA TYR A 62 14.01 2.29 6.92
C TYR A 62 13.07 3.15 7.79
N PRO A 63 12.45 2.57 8.84
CA PRO A 63 11.49 3.30 9.69
C PRO A 63 12.17 4.34 10.57
N ASN A 64 13.38 4.06 11.08
CA ASN A 64 14.14 4.97 11.95
C ASN A 64 14.69 6.20 11.20
N THR A 65 14.74 6.14 9.87
CA THR A 65 15.24 7.22 9.02
C THR A 65 14.24 7.50 7.89
N PRO A 66 13.10 8.17 8.15
CA PRO A 66 12.02 8.35 7.17
C PRO A 66 12.40 9.12 5.89
N ARG A 67 13.53 9.84 5.94
CA ARG A 67 14.13 10.59 4.81
C ARG A 67 15.31 9.87 4.17
N HIS A 68 15.49 8.57 4.43
CA HIS A 68 16.59 7.79 3.85
C HIS A 68 16.54 7.81 2.31
N PRO A 69 17.67 8.05 1.61
CA PRO A 69 17.67 8.18 0.15
C PRO A 69 17.23 6.91 -0.58
N ARG A 70 17.44 5.74 0.03
CA ARG A 70 17.00 4.44 -0.51
C ARG A 70 15.68 3.96 0.10
N GLN A 71 14.81 4.87 0.55
CA GLN A 71 13.56 4.49 1.17
C GLN A 71 12.67 3.70 0.20
N GLN A 72 12.14 2.58 0.70
CA GLN A 72 11.24 1.70 -0.02
C GLN A 72 10.07 1.34 0.89
N TYR A 73 8.98 0.91 0.28
CA TYR A 73 7.73 0.57 0.94
C TYR A 73 7.30 -0.82 0.49
N ARG A 74 6.68 -1.56 1.41
CA ARG A 74 6.06 -2.87 1.13
C ARG A 74 4.72 -3.01 1.81
N MET A 75 3.86 -3.88 1.29
CA MET A 75 2.61 -4.24 1.95
C MET A 75 2.88 -5.04 3.23
N THR A 76 2.11 -4.73 4.27
CA THR A 76 2.08 -5.53 5.49
C THR A 76 1.26 -6.82 5.28
N GLU A 77 1.40 -7.78 6.20
CA GLU A 77 0.62 -9.02 6.16
C GLU A 77 -0.90 -8.79 6.26
N LEU A 78 -1.32 -7.71 6.95
CA LEU A 78 -2.72 -7.30 7.04
C LEU A 78 -3.28 -6.91 5.67
N ALA A 79 -2.55 -6.07 4.93
CA ALA A 79 -2.94 -5.64 3.59
C ALA A 79 -2.92 -6.79 2.58
N LYS A 80 -1.94 -7.71 2.68
CA LYS A 80 -1.88 -8.92 1.84
C LYS A 80 -3.11 -9.81 2.06
N THR A 81 -3.46 -10.06 3.33
CA THR A 81 -4.65 -10.86 3.68
C THR A 81 -5.93 -10.24 3.12
N TRP A 82 -6.05 -8.91 3.23
CA TRP A 82 -7.19 -8.19 2.65
C TRP A 82 -7.22 -8.29 1.12
N LYS A 83 -6.06 -8.16 0.46
CA LYS A 83 -5.94 -8.28 -1.00
C LYS A 83 -6.40 -9.65 -1.50
N GLU A 84 -5.95 -10.73 -0.86
CA GLU A 84 -6.38 -12.08 -1.23
C GLU A 84 -7.89 -12.28 -1.06
N TRP A 85 -8.47 -11.71 0.00
CA TRP A 85 -9.91 -11.72 0.20
C TRP A 85 -10.64 -10.94 -0.91
N TYR A 86 -10.12 -9.77 -1.27
CA TYR A 86 -10.67 -8.92 -2.33
C TYR A 86 -10.62 -9.62 -3.70
N GLU A 87 -9.50 -10.26 -4.05
CA GLU A 87 -9.33 -10.99 -5.31
C GLU A 87 -10.26 -12.21 -5.39
N LYS A 88 -10.46 -12.96 -4.29
CA LYS A 88 -11.40 -14.09 -4.23
C LYS A 88 -12.84 -13.67 -4.41
N LYS A 89 -13.22 -12.48 -3.94
CA LYS A 89 -14.59 -11.95 -4.02
C LYS A 89 -14.93 -11.41 -5.42
N ASN A 90 -13.94 -10.86 -6.12
CA ASN A 90 -14.11 -10.26 -7.45
C ASN A 90 -13.77 -11.23 -8.60
N LYS A 91 -13.62 -12.51 -8.29
CA LYS A 91 -13.40 -13.60 -9.26
C LYS A 91 -14.67 -14.42 -9.39
#